data_AF-A0A1H9QBY7-F1
#
_entry.id   AF-A0A1H9QBY7-F1
#
_cell.length_a   1.000
_cell.length_b   1.000
_cell.length_c   1.000
_cell.angle_alpha   90.00
_cell.angle_beta   90.00
_cell.angle_gamma   90.00
#
_symmetry.space_group_name_H-M   'P 1'
#
loop_
_entity.id
_entity.type
_entity.pdbx_description
1 polymer ?
#
loop_
_entity_poly.entity_id
_entity_poly.type
_entity_poly.pdbx_seq_one_letter_code
_entity_poly.pdbx_strand_id
1 'polypeptide(L)'
;MKKIGLSIILVFFLGMNSLSAEKLEIPNHVVSIEKENTSQQMKEEEAIVEPSKFVKELIDNIDIKIENPDLIKMLNETDINPSPIAIGYRGNVYLGHWPLRYDSSDSKVNWEFQLINTNEANNYNGEKNIAINYEQLEEKHIKGGLTSKVSHPEQIMKMIINSVEKKHAFPLTFHAVFGKGTRLSQTYDVPLNKVGALKAYASALQERGQITFGEVYIELKGSKRNLVIKNVTKQDIGAFIPVENHVAFSYKTY
;
A
#
# COMPACT_ATOMS: atom_id res chain seq x y z
N MET A 1 14.13 -66.32 11.99
CA MET A 1 13.43 -65.85 10.78
C MET A 1 12.55 -64.66 11.16
N LYS A 2 12.86 -63.48 10.58
CA LYS A 2 12.18 -62.19 10.82
C LYS A 2 10.81 -62.18 10.12
N LYS A 3 9.77 -61.68 10.78
CA LYS A 3 8.63 -61.01 10.14
C LYS A 3 8.31 -59.75 10.95
N ILE A 4 8.79 -58.63 10.42
CA ILE A 4 8.53 -57.27 10.90
C ILE A 4 7.18 -56.87 10.30
N GLY A 5 6.17 -56.68 11.16
CA GLY A 5 4.90 -56.09 10.78
C GLY A 5 5.09 -54.59 10.58
N LEU A 6 5.10 -54.18 9.31
CA LEU A 6 5.19 -52.80 8.86
C LEU A 6 3.86 -52.09 9.17
N SER A 7 3.81 -51.31 10.25
CA SER A 7 2.67 -50.43 10.52
C SER A 7 2.93 -49.09 9.86
N ILE A 8 2.21 -48.84 8.76
CA ILE A 8 2.24 -47.60 7.99
C ILE A 8 1.49 -46.52 8.79
N ILE A 9 2.25 -45.61 9.41
CA ILE A 9 1.70 -44.37 9.96
C ILE A 9 1.60 -43.39 8.78
N LEU A 10 0.41 -43.28 8.21
CA LEU A 10 0.05 -42.25 7.25
C LEU A 10 -0.23 -40.96 8.03
N VAL A 11 0.80 -40.14 8.27
CA VAL A 11 0.62 -38.79 8.81
C VAL A 11 0.06 -37.91 7.69
N PHE A 12 -1.18 -37.49 7.88
CA PHE A 12 -1.84 -36.41 7.16
C PHE A 12 -0.97 -35.13 7.21
N PHE A 13 -0.24 -34.84 6.14
CA PHE A 13 0.20 -33.48 5.83
C PHE A 13 -1.05 -32.70 5.41
N LEU A 14 -1.76 -32.15 6.39
CA LEU A 14 -2.73 -31.08 6.16
C LEU A 14 -1.98 -29.94 5.49
N GLY A 15 -2.36 -29.66 4.24
CA GLY A 15 -1.78 -28.62 3.43
C GLY A 15 -1.74 -27.30 4.17
N MET A 16 -0.53 -26.83 4.45
CA MET A 16 -0.28 -25.40 4.51
C MET A 16 -0.64 -24.87 3.13
N ASN A 17 -1.84 -24.31 3.00
CA ASN A 17 -2.13 -23.40 1.90
C ASN A 17 -1.10 -22.27 2.04
N SER A 18 -0.07 -22.29 1.20
CA SER A 18 0.71 -21.09 0.94
C SER A 18 -0.31 -20.03 0.52
N LEU A 19 -0.43 -18.96 1.29
CA LEU A 19 -1.20 -17.78 0.95
C LEU A 19 -0.52 -17.19 -0.29
N SER A 20 -0.88 -17.72 -1.45
CA SER A 20 -0.39 -17.24 -2.74
C SER A 20 -0.97 -15.85 -2.88
N ALA A 21 -0.12 -14.83 -2.82
CA ALA A 21 -0.46 -13.46 -3.18
C ALA A 21 -1.27 -13.51 -4.49
N GLU A 22 -2.52 -13.07 -4.44
CA GLU A 22 -3.37 -13.03 -5.62
C GLU A 22 -2.80 -11.93 -6.52
N LYS A 23 -2.04 -12.34 -7.53
CA LYS A 23 -1.34 -11.40 -8.41
C LYS A 23 -2.39 -10.75 -9.30
N LEU A 24 -2.77 -9.50 -9.02
CA LEU A 24 -3.68 -8.78 -9.92
C LEU A 24 -3.00 -8.71 -11.30
N GLU A 25 -3.72 -9.11 -12.35
CA GLU A 25 -3.18 -9.13 -13.70
C GLU A 25 -3.05 -7.70 -14.23
N ILE A 26 -1.82 -7.33 -14.63
CA ILE A 26 -1.55 -6.05 -15.29
C ILE A 26 -1.95 -6.20 -16.77
N PRO A 27 -2.89 -5.40 -17.28
CA PRO A 27 -3.26 -5.44 -18.68
C PRO A 27 -2.10 -5.05 -19.60
N ASN A 28 -2.08 -5.60 -20.82
CA ASN A 28 -1.03 -5.32 -21.81
C ASN A 28 -0.92 -3.84 -22.23
N HIS A 29 -1.97 -3.03 -22.03
CA HIS A 29 -1.96 -1.60 -22.35
C HIS A 29 -1.34 -0.74 -21.24
N VAL A 30 -0.95 -1.36 -20.11
CA VAL A 30 -0.30 -0.69 -18.99
C VAL A 30 1.19 -0.97 -19.07
N VAL A 31 1.99 0.09 -19.08
CA VAL A 31 3.43 0.03 -19.26
C VAL A 31 4.11 0.68 -18.07
N SER A 32 5.18 0.04 -17.57
CA SER A 32 6.06 0.65 -16.58
C SER A 32 6.94 1.71 -17.25
N ILE A 33 6.99 2.89 -16.65
CA ILE A 33 7.85 4.02 -17.04
C ILE A 33 8.98 4.25 -16.02
N GLU A 34 9.23 3.32 -15.11
CA GLU A 34 10.15 3.50 -13.98
C GLU A 34 11.56 3.93 -14.40
N LYS A 35 12.05 3.43 -15.54
CA LYS A 35 13.39 3.75 -16.05
C LYS A 35 13.42 5.06 -16.83
N GLU A 36 12.30 5.45 -17.41
CA GLU A 36 12.17 6.60 -18.30
C GLU A 36 11.61 7.84 -17.60
N ASN A 37 11.00 7.69 -16.42
CA ASN A 37 10.39 8.78 -15.68
C ASN A 37 11.45 9.81 -15.28
N THR A 38 11.23 11.06 -15.68
CA THR A 38 12.18 12.15 -15.45
C THR A 38 12.03 12.79 -14.06
N SER A 39 10.99 12.45 -13.30
CA SER A 39 10.79 12.93 -11.92
C SER A 39 11.22 11.88 -10.91
N GLN A 40 11.88 12.33 -9.84
CA GLN A 40 12.18 11.48 -8.69
C GLN A 40 10.89 11.22 -7.93
N GLN A 41 10.56 9.96 -7.73
CA GLN A 41 9.48 9.60 -6.83
C GLN A 41 9.98 9.84 -5.41
N MET A 42 9.23 10.62 -4.63
CA MET A 42 9.44 10.74 -3.20
C MET A 42 8.94 9.44 -2.55
N LYS A 43 9.73 8.39 -2.66
CA LYS A 43 9.53 7.22 -1.82
C LYS A 43 10.12 7.59 -0.47
N GLU A 44 9.26 7.95 0.49
CA GLU A 44 9.68 7.88 1.88
C GLU A 44 10.15 6.45 2.08
N GLU A 45 11.45 6.24 2.28
CA GLU A 45 11.97 4.95 2.75
C GLU A 45 11.35 4.73 4.13
N GLU A 46 10.17 4.13 4.15
CA GLU A 46 9.53 3.71 5.38
C GLU A 46 10.35 2.54 5.90
N ALA A 47 11.31 2.86 6.77
CA ALA A 47 12.02 1.86 7.53
C ALA A 47 10.98 0.96 8.21
N ILE A 48 10.99 -0.33 7.88
CA ILE A 48 10.08 -1.31 8.49
C ILE A 48 10.37 -1.29 9.99
N VAL A 49 9.46 -0.70 10.76
CA VAL A 49 9.62 -0.58 12.21
C VAL A 49 9.29 -1.92 12.81
N GLU A 50 10.32 -2.71 13.13
CA GLU A 50 10.13 -3.92 13.89
C GLU A 50 9.91 -3.61 15.37
N PRO A 51 8.94 -4.25 16.04
CA PRO A 51 8.80 -4.16 17.48
C PRO A 51 10.07 -4.67 18.18
N SER A 52 10.61 -3.87 19.09
CA SER A 52 11.67 -4.32 20.01
C SER A 52 11.17 -5.47 20.88
N LYS A 53 12.07 -6.21 21.54
CA LYS A 53 11.68 -7.31 22.44
C LYS A 53 10.68 -6.86 23.50
N PHE A 54 10.93 -5.69 24.10
CA PHE A 54 10.05 -5.06 25.08
C PHE A 54 8.65 -4.76 24.50
N VAL A 55 8.59 -4.19 23.29
CA VAL A 55 7.31 -3.88 22.65
C VAL A 55 6.56 -5.14 22.21
N LYS A 56 7.27 -6.20 21.78
CA LYS A 56 6.64 -7.52 21.53
C LYS A 56 5.97 -8.05 22.78
N GLU A 57 6.64 -8.03 23.93
CA GLU A 57 6.05 -8.46 25.21
C GLU A 57 4.80 -7.63 25.59
N LEU A 58 4.77 -6.33 25.26
CA LEU A 58 3.60 -5.49 25.49
C LEU A 58 2.42 -5.79 24.54
N ILE A 59 2.72 -6.06 23.26
CA ILE A 59 1.71 -6.24 22.20
C ILE A 59 1.22 -7.70 22.11
N ASP A 60 1.99 -8.69 22.55
CA ASP A 60 1.57 -10.09 22.48
C ASP A 60 0.47 -10.43 23.50
N ASN A 61 0.31 -9.59 24.54
CA ASN A 61 -0.64 -9.80 25.63
C ASN A 61 -1.98 -9.06 25.46
N ILE A 62 -2.22 -8.42 24.33
CA ILE A 62 -3.47 -7.67 24.05
C ILE A 62 -4.36 -8.40 23.05
N ASP A 63 -5.67 -8.30 23.25
CA ASP A 63 -6.67 -8.95 22.40
C ASP A 63 -6.73 -8.36 20.97
N ILE A 64 -6.38 -7.07 20.83
CA ILE A 64 -6.41 -6.34 19.57
C ILE A 64 -5.00 -6.15 19.08
N LYS A 65 -4.67 -6.82 17.97
CA LYS A 65 -3.37 -6.69 17.33
C LYS A 65 -3.12 -5.23 16.90
N ILE A 66 -1.95 -4.72 17.25
CA ILE A 66 -1.46 -3.41 16.81
C ILE A 66 -0.58 -3.62 15.57
N GLU A 67 -0.95 -2.98 14.47
CA GLU A 67 -0.24 -3.03 13.18
C GLU A 67 0.22 -1.64 12.72
N ASN A 68 -0.15 -0.59 13.45
CA ASN A 68 0.27 0.77 13.14
C ASN A 68 1.78 0.97 13.40
N PRO A 69 2.59 1.23 12.36
CA PRO A 69 4.04 1.38 12.50
C PRO A 69 4.43 2.60 13.34
N ASP A 70 3.67 3.70 13.29
CA ASP A 70 3.95 4.91 14.06
C ASP A 70 3.76 4.68 15.56
N LEU A 71 2.70 3.94 15.93
CA LEU A 71 2.48 3.56 17.34
C LEU A 71 3.58 2.61 17.83
N ILE A 72 3.97 1.61 17.02
CA ILE A 72 5.07 0.70 17.35
C ILE A 72 6.39 1.48 17.52
N LYS A 73 6.66 2.44 16.63
CA LYS A 73 7.84 3.31 16.72
C LYS A 73 7.86 4.11 18.01
N MET A 74 6.76 4.79 18.34
CA MET A 74 6.63 5.55 19.57
C MET A 74 6.83 4.65 20.81
N LEU A 75 6.27 3.43 20.80
CA LEU A 75 6.47 2.47 21.88
C LEU A 75 7.93 1.98 21.97
N ASN A 76 8.62 1.81 20.85
CA ASN A 76 10.05 1.45 20.82
C ASN A 76 10.94 2.57 21.39
N GLU A 77 10.56 3.82 21.16
CA GLU A 77 11.25 5.01 21.68
C GLU A 77 10.89 5.29 23.15
N THR A 78 9.85 4.63 23.68
CA THR A 78 9.43 4.77 25.07
C THR A 78 10.26 3.88 25.99
N ASP A 79 10.92 4.49 26.97
CA ASP A 79 11.57 3.77 28.07
C ASP A 79 10.73 3.86 29.34
N ILE A 80 10.54 2.73 30.01
CA ILE A 80 9.74 2.61 31.23
C ILE A 80 10.60 1.90 32.24
N ASN A 81 10.84 2.49 33.41
CA ASN A 81 11.71 1.90 34.43
C ASN A 81 11.08 1.95 35.84
N PRO A 82 9.98 1.20 36.10
CA PRO A 82 9.50 0.98 37.45
C PRO A 82 10.58 0.40 38.35
N SER A 83 10.64 0.92 39.57
CA SER A 83 11.50 0.36 40.61
C SER A 83 11.14 -1.11 40.87
N PRO A 84 12.12 -2.03 40.92
CA PRO A 84 11.88 -3.44 41.23
C PRO A 84 11.19 -3.68 42.58
N ILE A 85 11.28 -2.70 43.50
CA ILE A 85 10.77 -2.78 44.87
C ILE A 85 9.51 -1.90 45.02
N ALA A 86 8.90 -1.44 43.93
CA ALA A 86 7.69 -0.63 43.98
C ALA A 86 6.49 -1.46 44.49
N ILE A 87 6.18 -1.34 45.79
CA ILE A 87 5.00 -1.94 46.41
C ILE A 87 3.87 -0.90 46.45
N GLY A 88 2.70 -1.25 45.93
CA GLY A 88 1.49 -0.42 46.01
C GLY A 88 1.36 0.69 44.94
N TYR A 89 2.40 0.93 44.13
CA TYR A 89 2.31 1.91 43.04
C TYR A 89 1.40 1.41 41.91
N ARG A 90 0.40 2.23 41.56
CA ARG A 90 -0.47 2.03 40.41
C ARG A 90 -0.52 3.32 39.60
N GLY A 91 -0.25 3.21 38.30
CA GLY A 91 -0.30 4.34 37.37
C GLY A 91 -0.93 3.91 36.06
N ASN A 92 -1.64 4.83 35.41
CA ASN A 92 -2.14 4.66 34.05
C ASN A 92 -1.70 5.85 33.22
N VAL A 93 -0.93 5.60 32.17
CA VAL A 93 -0.47 6.64 31.25
C VAL A 93 -1.32 6.54 29.99
N TYR A 94 -2.04 7.60 29.66
CA TYR A 94 -2.80 7.68 28.42
C TYR A 94 -1.88 8.12 27.28
N LEU A 95 -1.80 7.30 26.23
CA LEU A 95 -0.95 7.56 25.06
C LEU A 95 -1.71 8.20 23.90
N GLY A 96 -3.03 8.29 23.98
CA GLY A 96 -3.87 8.89 22.94
C GLY A 96 -4.81 7.90 22.27
N HIS A 97 -5.54 8.42 21.27
CA HIS A 97 -6.46 7.68 20.43
C HIS A 97 -5.78 7.38 19.10
N TRP A 98 -5.54 6.09 18.82
CA TRP A 98 -4.69 5.64 17.72
C TRP A 98 -5.46 4.75 16.74
N PRO A 99 -5.20 4.85 15.42
CA PRO A 99 -5.53 3.75 14.52
C PRO A 99 -4.64 2.57 14.86
N LEU A 100 -5.24 1.40 15.09
CA LEU A 100 -4.53 0.23 15.61
C LEU A 100 -4.30 -0.82 14.52
N ARG A 101 -5.35 -1.12 13.74
CA ARG A 101 -5.33 -2.16 12.72
C ARG A 101 -6.22 -1.80 11.55
N TYR A 102 -5.77 -2.14 10.33
CA TYR A 102 -6.56 -2.01 9.12
C TYR A 102 -6.87 -3.40 8.54
N ASP A 103 -8.16 -3.70 8.40
CA ASP A 103 -8.65 -4.93 7.81
C ASP A 103 -9.19 -4.62 6.40
N SER A 104 -8.44 -5.03 5.37
CA SER A 104 -8.80 -4.88 3.95
C SER A 104 -9.95 -5.82 3.57
N SER A 105 -10.94 -5.29 2.86
CA SER A 105 -12.16 -6.01 2.45
C SER A 105 -12.28 -6.22 0.94
N ASP A 106 -11.89 -5.23 0.13
CA ASP A 106 -11.99 -5.26 -1.33
C ASP A 106 -10.93 -4.35 -1.96
N SER A 107 -10.31 -4.82 -3.03
CA SER A 107 -9.16 -4.20 -3.70
C SER A 107 -9.35 -4.28 -5.21
N LYS A 108 -9.47 -3.13 -5.89
CA LYS A 108 -9.65 -3.08 -7.34
C LYS A 108 -8.79 -2.01 -7.99
N VAL A 109 -8.04 -2.37 -9.02
CA VAL A 109 -7.24 -1.39 -9.79
C VAL A 109 -8.11 -0.74 -10.86
N ASN A 110 -8.07 0.59 -10.91
CA ASN A 110 -8.53 1.37 -12.04
C ASN A 110 -7.31 1.83 -12.86
N TRP A 111 -7.09 1.17 -14.00
CA TRP A 111 -5.95 1.45 -14.87
C TRP A 111 -6.05 2.82 -15.55
N GLU A 112 -7.27 3.26 -15.87
CA GLU A 112 -7.56 4.55 -16.53
C GLU A 112 -8.14 5.56 -15.54
N PHE A 113 -7.50 5.72 -14.37
CA PHE A 113 -8.04 6.56 -13.29
C PHE A 113 -8.05 8.05 -13.63
N GLN A 114 -6.90 8.59 -14.06
CA GLN A 114 -6.78 10.02 -14.36
C GLN A 114 -5.96 10.24 -15.62
N LEU A 115 -6.50 11.03 -16.56
CA LEU A 115 -5.76 11.44 -17.75
C LEU A 115 -4.60 12.33 -17.35
N ILE A 116 -3.37 11.94 -17.71
CA ILE A 116 -2.14 12.68 -17.41
C ILE A 116 -1.52 13.32 -18.65
N ASN A 117 -1.81 12.79 -19.84
CA ASN A 117 -1.23 13.32 -21.08
C ASN A 117 -2.05 12.93 -22.30
N THR A 118 -1.91 13.69 -23.38
CA THR A 118 -2.42 13.33 -24.70
C THR A 118 -1.40 13.78 -25.74
N ASN A 119 -0.84 12.82 -26.48
CA ASN A 119 -0.02 13.09 -27.65
C ASN A 119 -0.90 12.94 -28.89
N GLU A 120 -0.79 13.86 -29.85
CA GLU A 120 -1.53 13.81 -31.11
C GLU A 120 -0.58 13.93 -32.30
N ALA A 121 -0.93 13.26 -33.39
CA ALA A 121 -0.22 13.35 -34.66
C ALA A 121 -1.23 13.39 -35.80
N ASN A 122 -1.13 14.43 -36.63
CA ASN A 122 -2.05 14.67 -37.74
C ASN A 122 -1.41 14.24 -39.06
N ASN A 123 -2.03 13.27 -39.74
CA ASN A 123 -1.59 12.74 -41.03
C ASN A 123 -2.56 13.04 -42.18
N TYR A 124 -3.28 14.17 -42.13
CA TYR A 124 -4.30 14.51 -43.14
C TYR A 124 -3.78 14.73 -44.57
N ASN A 125 -2.51 15.12 -44.73
CA ASN A 125 -1.89 15.39 -46.04
C ASN A 125 -0.57 14.62 -46.21
N GLY A 126 -0.37 13.54 -45.48
CA GLY A 126 0.85 12.76 -45.57
C GLY A 126 0.90 11.91 -46.83
N GLU A 127 2.12 11.55 -47.23
CA GLU A 127 2.37 10.61 -48.31
C GLU A 127 2.64 9.19 -47.78
N LYS A 128 2.87 9.05 -46.47
CA LYS A 128 3.13 7.78 -45.77
C LYS A 128 2.52 7.80 -44.37
N ASN A 129 2.41 6.63 -43.73
CA ASN A 129 2.07 6.54 -42.31
C ASN A 129 3.13 7.28 -41.49
N ILE A 130 2.69 7.95 -40.43
CA ILE A 130 3.57 8.60 -39.45
C ILE A 130 3.44 7.87 -38.12
N ALA A 131 4.52 7.84 -37.35
CA ALA A 131 4.53 7.23 -36.03
C ALA A 131 4.25 8.28 -34.96
N ILE A 132 3.48 7.91 -33.93
CA ILE A 132 3.33 8.66 -32.69
C ILE A 132 3.87 7.84 -31.53
N ASN A 133 4.61 8.46 -30.63
CA ASN A 133 5.09 7.85 -29.39
C ASN A 133 4.66 8.70 -28.19
N TYR A 134 4.74 8.10 -27.00
CA TYR A 134 4.44 8.81 -25.78
C TYR A 134 5.57 9.77 -25.40
N GLU A 135 5.20 11.01 -25.13
CA GLU A 135 6.03 12.03 -24.49
C GLU A 135 5.18 12.81 -23.50
N GLN A 136 5.53 12.75 -22.21
CA GLN A 136 4.86 13.51 -21.17
C GLN A 136 5.12 15.02 -21.37
N LEU A 137 4.07 15.77 -21.75
CA LEU A 137 4.20 17.19 -22.12
C LEU A 137 4.35 18.11 -20.90
N GLU A 138 3.71 17.75 -19.80
CA GLU A 138 3.68 18.52 -18.54
C GLU A 138 3.92 17.59 -17.35
N GLU A 139 4.53 18.07 -16.28
CA GLU A 139 4.59 17.28 -15.05
C GLU A 139 3.18 17.12 -14.45
N LYS A 140 2.81 15.90 -14.06
CA LYS A 140 1.52 15.62 -13.40
C LYS A 140 1.73 14.96 -12.05
N HIS A 141 1.00 15.46 -11.06
CA HIS A 141 0.98 14.97 -9.69
C HIS A 141 -0.34 14.26 -9.40
N ILE A 142 -0.28 12.98 -9.06
CA ILE A 142 -1.44 12.19 -8.67
C ILE A 142 -1.30 11.84 -7.20
N LYS A 143 -2.16 12.42 -6.37
CA LYS A 143 -2.16 12.20 -4.93
C LYS A 143 -3.24 11.19 -4.56
N GLY A 144 -2.86 10.21 -3.75
CA GLY A 144 -3.79 9.33 -3.09
C GLY A 144 -4.57 10.05 -2.00
N GLY A 145 -5.68 9.46 -1.60
CA GLY A 145 -6.54 10.06 -0.58
C GLY A 145 -7.52 9.06 0.01
N LEU A 146 -7.91 9.35 1.25
CA LEU A 146 -9.00 8.66 1.93
C LEU A 146 -10.33 9.28 1.53
N THR A 147 -11.33 8.45 1.30
CA THR A 147 -12.70 8.86 0.96
C THR A 147 -13.47 9.37 2.18
N SER A 148 -13.01 9.04 3.38
CA SER A 148 -13.65 9.38 4.64
C SER A 148 -12.80 10.34 5.46
N LYS A 149 -13.45 11.27 6.17
CA LYS A 149 -12.77 12.15 7.13
C LYS A 149 -12.44 11.35 8.39
N VAL A 150 -11.15 11.25 8.70
CA VAL A 150 -10.63 10.47 9.83
C VAL A 150 -9.50 11.22 10.52
N SER A 151 -9.27 10.88 11.80
CA SER A 151 -8.04 11.27 12.50
C SER A 151 -6.85 10.49 11.95
N HIS A 152 -5.67 11.11 11.91
CA HIS A 152 -4.41 10.46 11.47
C HIS A 152 -4.48 9.86 10.04
N PRO A 153 -4.89 10.64 9.01
CA PRO A 153 -5.09 10.12 7.65
C PRO A 153 -3.81 9.55 7.03
N GLU A 154 -2.65 10.13 7.34
CA GLU A 154 -1.36 9.65 6.84
C GLU A 154 -1.04 8.27 7.40
N GLN A 155 -1.12 8.07 8.73
CA GLN A 155 -0.89 6.76 9.36
C GLN A 155 -1.83 5.69 8.81
N ILE A 156 -3.10 6.02 8.64
CA ILE A 156 -4.09 5.08 8.09
C ILE A 156 -3.71 4.69 6.66
N MET A 157 -3.35 5.66 5.82
CA MET A 157 -2.92 5.37 4.46
C MET A 157 -1.63 4.52 4.43
N LYS A 158 -0.67 4.74 5.35
CA LYS A 158 0.53 3.88 5.50
C LYS A 158 0.12 2.45 5.82
N MET A 159 -0.82 2.28 6.76
CA MET A 159 -1.34 0.95 7.11
C MET A 159 -2.06 0.27 5.94
N ILE A 160 -2.82 1.04 5.14
CA ILE A 160 -3.49 0.52 3.95
C ILE A 160 -2.46 0.05 2.91
N ILE A 161 -1.49 0.91 2.55
CA ILE A 161 -0.42 0.55 1.59
C ILE A 161 0.31 -0.70 2.05
N ASN A 162 0.76 -0.75 3.31
CA ASN A 162 1.42 -1.91 3.88
C ASN A 162 0.55 -3.19 3.87
N SER A 163 -0.76 -3.06 4.07
CA SER A 163 -1.69 -4.21 4.02
C SER A 163 -1.86 -4.74 2.60
N VAL A 164 -1.98 -3.82 1.64
CA VAL A 164 -2.12 -4.17 0.22
C VAL A 164 -0.82 -4.74 -0.34
N GLU A 165 0.33 -4.13 -0.07
CA GLU A 165 1.64 -4.61 -0.57
C GLU A 165 1.99 -6.02 -0.07
N LYS A 166 1.54 -6.39 1.13
CA LYS A 166 1.64 -7.76 1.65
C LYS A 166 0.79 -8.76 0.87
N LYS A 167 -0.34 -8.32 0.32
CA LYS A 167 -1.28 -9.16 -0.47
C LYS A 167 -0.95 -9.15 -1.96
N HIS A 168 -0.48 -8.03 -2.48
CA HIS A 168 -0.28 -7.76 -3.90
C HIS A 168 1.03 -7.01 -4.11
N ALA A 169 1.87 -7.48 -5.03
CA ALA A 169 3.19 -6.87 -5.29
C ALA A 169 3.11 -5.65 -6.23
N PHE A 170 2.26 -4.66 -5.93
CA PHE A 170 2.20 -3.40 -6.68
C PHE A 170 3.04 -2.32 -6.02
N PRO A 171 3.78 -1.50 -6.80
CA PRO A 171 4.45 -0.34 -6.27
C PRO A 171 3.41 0.76 -6.03
N LEU A 172 2.94 0.88 -4.79
CA LEU A 172 1.93 1.86 -4.40
C LEU A 172 2.58 3.06 -3.74
N THR A 173 2.01 4.24 -3.94
CA THR A 173 2.54 5.46 -3.33
C THR A 173 1.42 6.42 -2.93
N PHE A 174 1.69 7.25 -1.93
CA PHE A 174 0.87 8.40 -1.57
C PHE A 174 0.78 9.42 -2.69
N HIS A 175 1.85 9.55 -3.47
CA HIS A 175 2.02 10.62 -4.43
C HIS A 175 2.87 10.13 -5.58
N ALA A 176 2.22 9.90 -6.71
CA ALA A 176 2.90 9.55 -7.95
C ALA A 176 3.14 10.81 -8.79
N VAL A 177 4.39 11.01 -9.22
CA VAL A 177 4.78 12.11 -10.11
C VAL A 177 5.13 11.55 -11.49
N PHE A 178 4.54 12.10 -12.54
CA PHE A 178 4.83 11.78 -13.93
C PHE A 178 5.58 12.96 -14.55
N GLY A 179 6.88 12.80 -14.73
CA GLY A 179 7.77 13.90 -15.08
C GLY A 179 7.65 14.37 -16.51
N LYS A 180 7.76 15.69 -16.70
CA LYS A 180 7.83 16.29 -18.04
C LYS A 180 9.04 15.76 -18.81
N GLY A 181 8.83 15.40 -20.07
CA GLY A 181 9.89 14.85 -20.94
C GLY A 181 10.13 13.35 -20.76
N THR A 182 9.36 12.66 -19.91
CA THR A 182 9.30 11.19 -19.89
C THR A 182 8.87 10.69 -21.27
N ARG A 183 9.67 9.84 -21.91
CA ARG A 183 9.43 9.35 -23.27
C ARG A 183 9.58 7.85 -23.34
N LEU A 184 8.70 7.21 -24.11
CA LEU A 184 8.80 5.78 -24.44
C LEU A 184 9.20 5.60 -25.90
N SER A 185 9.92 4.50 -26.16
CA SER A 185 10.34 4.09 -27.51
C SER A 185 9.21 3.42 -28.31
N GLN A 186 8.17 2.93 -27.63
CA GLN A 186 7.02 2.31 -28.28
C GLN A 186 6.27 3.33 -29.16
N THR A 187 6.07 2.97 -30.43
CA THR A 187 5.38 3.79 -31.42
C THR A 187 4.04 3.18 -31.81
N TYR A 188 3.13 4.04 -32.26
CA TYR A 188 1.84 3.69 -32.84
C TYR A 188 1.73 4.32 -34.22
N ASP A 189 1.26 3.55 -35.21
CA ASP A 189 1.15 4.05 -36.57
C ASP A 189 -0.14 4.84 -36.77
N VAL A 190 -0.01 6.05 -37.30
CA VAL A 190 -1.10 6.92 -37.74
C VAL A 190 -1.26 6.77 -39.25
N PRO A 191 -2.36 6.15 -39.72
CA PRO A 191 -2.62 5.97 -41.15
C PRO A 191 -2.76 7.29 -41.90
N LEU A 192 -2.65 7.23 -43.22
CA LEU A 192 -2.94 8.34 -44.12
C LEU A 192 -4.35 8.90 -43.90
N ASN A 193 -4.50 10.22 -44.03
CA ASN A 193 -5.77 10.95 -43.92
C ASN A 193 -6.46 10.78 -42.56
N LYS A 194 -5.68 10.52 -41.51
CA LYS A 194 -6.18 10.29 -40.13
C LYS A 194 -5.42 11.13 -39.12
N VAL A 195 -6.06 11.36 -37.98
CA VAL A 195 -5.41 11.91 -36.78
C VAL A 195 -5.31 10.82 -35.74
N GLY A 196 -4.09 10.54 -35.26
CA GLY A 196 -3.84 9.64 -34.15
C GLY A 196 -3.80 10.41 -32.85
N ALA A 197 -4.47 9.90 -31.81
CA ALA A 197 -4.41 10.41 -30.45
C ALA A 197 -4.03 9.28 -29.49
N LEU A 198 -2.90 9.46 -28.80
CA LEU A 198 -2.40 8.58 -27.76
C LEU A 198 -2.66 9.24 -26.40
N LYS A 199 -3.64 8.71 -25.67
CA LYS A 199 -3.96 9.15 -24.31
C LYS A 199 -3.22 8.31 -23.30
N ALA A 200 -2.67 8.97 -22.29
CA ALA A 200 -1.96 8.33 -21.18
C ALA A 200 -2.72 8.61 -19.89
N TYR A 201 -2.96 7.55 -19.12
CA TYR A 201 -3.67 7.62 -17.85
C TYR A 201 -2.78 7.10 -16.72
N ALA A 202 -2.82 7.80 -15.59
CA ALA A 202 -2.32 7.27 -14.33
C ALA A 202 -3.31 6.23 -13.80
N SER A 203 -2.77 5.15 -13.24
CA SER A 203 -3.54 4.09 -12.60
C SER A 203 -3.63 4.31 -11.09
N ALA A 204 -4.74 3.88 -10.48
CA ALA A 204 -4.92 3.93 -9.04
C ALA A 204 -5.65 2.69 -8.54
N LEU A 205 -5.21 2.17 -7.40
CA LEU A 205 -5.94 1.18 -6.63
C LEU A 205 -7.07 1.85 -5.86
N GLN A 206 -8.27 1.32 -6.02
CA GLN A 206 -9.40 1.58 -5.15
C GLN A 206 -9.45 0.49 -4.08
N GLU A 207 -9.27 0.89 -2.84
CA GLU A 207 -9.23 0.00 -1.68
C GLU A 207 -10.40 0.32 -0.74
N ARG A 208 -11.01 -0.71 -0.15
CA ARG A 208 -12.03 -0.59 0.88
C ARG A 208 -11.73 -1.54 2.02
N GLY A 209 -11.93 -1.07 3.24
CA GLY A 209 -11.80 -1.91 4.42
C GLY A 209 -12.29 -1.20 5.67
N GLN A 210 -11.85 -1.70 6.81
CA GLN A 210 -12.24 -1.18 8.12
C GLN A 210 -11.00 -0.88 8.94
N ILE A 211 -10.95 0.33 9.50
CA ILE A 211 -9.93 0.71 10.48
C ILE A 211 -10.49 0.52 11.89
N THR A 212 -9.71 -0.13 12.76
CA THR A 212 -10.00 -0.24 14.19
C THR A 212 -9.19 0.82 14.92
N PHE A 213 -9.87 1.68 15.67
CA PHE A 213 -9.25 2.64 16.58
C PHE A 213 -9.39 2.19 18.03
N GLY A 214 -8.52 2.73 18.89
CA GLY A 214 -8.69 2.59 20.32
C GLY A 214 -7.85 3.60 21.10
N GLU A 215 -8.27 3.81 22.34
CA GLU A 215 -7.50 4.57 23.32
C GLU A 215 -6.45 3.68 23.95
N VAL A 216 -5.18 4.05 23.79
CA VAL A 216 -4.05 3.24 24.22
C VAL A 216 -3.53 3.75 25.55
N TYR A 217 -3.34 2.82 26.49
CA TYR A 217 -2.82 3.09 27.82
C TYR A 217 -1.65 2.17 28.15
N ILE A 218 -0.69 2.68 28.92
CA ILE A 218 0.26 1.85 29.66
C ILE A 218 -0.20 1.81 31.11
N GLU A 219 -0.55 0.62 31.58
CA GLU A 219 -0.85 0.35 32.98
C GLU A 219 0.41 -0.12 33.72
N LEU A 220 0.74 0.56 34.81
CA LEU A 220 1.85 0.24 35.71
C LEU A 220 1.27 -0.28 37.02
N LYS A 221 1.63 -1.51 37.41
CA LYS A 221 1.22 -2.16 38.66
C LYS A 221 2.45 -2.74 39.36
N GLY A 222 3.02 -1.96 40.29
CA GLY A 222 4.30 -2.28 40.91
C GLY A 222 5.41 -2.35 39.84
N SER A 223 6.02 -3.53 39.69
CA SER A 223 7.02 -3.80 38.64
C SER A 223 6.43 -4.19 37.29
N LYS A 224 5.13 -4.55 37.23
CA LYS A 224 4.47 -5.01 35.99
C LYS A 224 3.99 -3.85 35.14
N ARG A 225 4.04 -4.04 33.82
CA ARG A 225 3.65 -3.06 32.80
C ARG A 225 2.83 -3.78 31.75
N ASN A 226 1.66 -3.26 31.43
CA ASN A 226 0.80 -3.83 30.40
C ASN A 226 0.33 -2.71 29.47
N LEU A 227 0.21 -3.04 28.18
CA LEU A 227 -0.53 -2.21 27.26
C LEU A 227 -2.03 -2.56 27.37
N VAL A 228 -2.89 -1.55 27.46
CA VAL A 228 -4.33 -1.73 27.57
C VAL A 228 -5.01 -0.85 26.54
N ILE A 229 -5.90 -1.44 25.76
CA ILE A 229 -6.70 -0.73 24.77
C ILE A 229 -8.12 -0.60 25.31
N LYS A 230 -8.67 0.61 25.28
CA LYS A 230 -10.05 0.92 25.68
C LYS A 230 -10.77 1.65 24.56
N ASN A 231 -12.09 1.77 24.70
CA ASN A 231 -12.95 2.57 23.80
C ASN A 231 -12.70 2.25 22.31
N VAL A 232 -12.71 0.97 22.01
CA VAL A 232 -12.43 0.45 20.67
C VAL A 232 -13.58 0.80 19.76
N THR A 233 -13.28 1.47 18.65
CA THR A 233 -14.25 1.81 17.62
C THR A 233 -13.78 1.30 16.28
N LYS A 234 -14.73 1.01 15.39
CA LYS A 234 -14.43 0.58 14.02
C LYS A 234 -15.11 1.51 13.06
N GLN A 235 -14.40 1.87 11.99
CA GLN A 235 -14.90 2.76 10.97
C GLN A 235 -14.54 2.21 9.59
N ASP A 236 -15.53 2.18 8.70
CA ASP A 236 -15.29 1.81 7.32
C ASP A 236 -14.56 2.94 6.59
N ILE A 237 -13.57 2.56 5.79
CA ILE A 237 -12.74 3.49 5.05
C ILE A 237 -12.50 3.00 3.63
N GLY A 238 -12.63 3.90 2.67
CA GLY A 238 -12.14 3.70 1.31
C GLY A 238 -10.93 4.59 1.04
N ALA A 239 -10.03 4.12 0.19
CA ALA A 239 -8.87 4.87 -0.27
C ALA A 239 -8.72 4.75 -1.79
N PHE A 240 -8.14 5.79 -2.40
CA PHE A 240 -7.58 5.73 -3.74
C PHE A 240 -6.07 5.92 -3.63
N ILE A 241 -5.31 4.97 -4.15
CA ILE A 241 -3.85 4.91 -3.99
C ILE A 241 -3.22 4.82 -5.39
N PRO A 242 -2.47 5.84 -5.83
CA PRO A 242 -1.74 5.81 -7.09
C PRO A 242 -0.83 4.59 -7.21
N VAL A 243 -0.79 4.00 -8.40
CA VAL A 243 0.22 3.02 -8.78
C VAL A 243 1.43 3.77 -9.34
N GLU A 244 2.57 3.59 -8.70
CA GLU A 244 3.81 4.27 -9.04
C GLU A 244 4.31 3.80 -10.42
N ASN A 245 4.76 4.74 -11.25
CA ASN A 245 5.44 4.48 -12.53
C ASN A 245 4.69 3.55 -13.51
N HIS A 246 3.37 3.42 -13.42
CA HIS A 246 2.56 2.66 -14.38
C HIS A 246 1.60 3.59 -15.13
N VAL A 247 1.65 3.51 -16.46
CA VAL A 247 0.82 4.32 -17.35
C VAL A 247 -0.02 3.43 -18.24
N ALA A 248 -1.33 3.65 -18.24
CA ALA A 248 -2.27 3.01 -19.15
C ALA A 248 -2.41 3.84 -20.44
N PHE A 249 -2.25 3.19 -21.59
CA PHE A 249 -2.36 3.84 -22.89
C PHE A 249 -3.67 3.50 -23.61
N SER A 250 -4.31 4.53 -24.17
CA SER A 250 -5.45 4.40 -25.06
C SER A 250 -5.15 5.11 -26.37
N TYR A 251 -4.97 4.34 -27.43
CA TYR A 251 -4.72 4.86 -28.78
C TYR A 251 -5.99 4.83 -29.63
N LYS A 252 -6.32 5.95 -30.26
CA LYS A 252 -7.47 6.07 -31.17
C LYS A 252 -7.07 6.87 -32.41
N THR A 253 -7.69 6.52 -33.54
CA THR A 253 -7.57 7.27 -34.78
C THR A 253 -8.93 7.82 -35.20
N TYR A 254 -8.94 9.03 -35.75
CA TYR A 254 -10.13 9.72 -36.26
C TYR A 254 -9.94 10.04 -37.73
#